data_AF-S8DFW7-F1
#
_entry.id   AF-S8DFW7-F1
#
_cell.length_a   1.000
_cell.length_b   1.000
_cell.length_c   1.000
_cell.angle_alpha   90.00
_cell.angle_beta   90.00
_cell.angle_gamma   90.00
#
_symmetry.space_group_name_H-M   'P 1'
#
loop_
_entity.id
_entity.type
_entity.pdbx_description
1 polymer ?
#
loop_
_entity_poly.entity_id
_entity_poly.type
_entity_poly.pdbx_seq_one_letter_code
_entity_poly.pdbx_strand_id
1 'polypeptide(L)'
;MLKGLQKSDAGVFVSTQWIHKNRTFATAPSYVWDALRDRLAIPSPIETALFGSPSASILTFISNTQLETISPEDLDTRRPSAADFFSNNEPVIPALSTLRTLPIPPLDLVEELLKAVGQQWLTGALSLRYSHLSTPAESTTVTGLPPPPVLSMPLYVLSIWRRAYQSRSTYQLWAGAETWLTAHSGTIGPLAQSTRLLLTRIPCSGRITAFEGEPDTSELAPFLSREWLSSDSLNMMLEVIRTELVDMNTHAKHTIWSTYWTQTLQGKFSNAVELAAANNSALPPPSDVLPSWLLEDGQHFTTGDLHSIGLIFNLDGLHWVAAIVDFTSSRILYGDSLGK
;
A
#
# COMPACT_ATOMS: atom_id res chain seq x y z
N MET A 1 -11.58 -46.33 35.68
CA MET A 1 -11.58 -46.19 34.21
C MET A 1 -10.92 -44.88 33.84
N LEU A 2 -9.62 -44.92 33.53
CA LEU A 2 -8.87 -43.76 33.05
C LEU A 2 -9.25 -43.52 31.59
N LYS A 3 -9.91 -42.38 31.31
CA LYS A 3 -10.07 -41.85 29.96
C LYS A 3 -8.67 -41.64 29.40
N GLY A 4 -8.29 -42.48 28.43
CA GLY A 4 -7.00 -42.40 27.77
C GLY A 4 -6.82 -41.00 27.18
N LEU A 5 -5.76 -40.31 27.59
CA LEU A 5 -5.25 -39.16 26.88
C LEU A 5 -4.98 -39.61 25.43
N GLN A 6 -5.80 -39.15 24.50
CA GLN A 6 -5.49 -39.24 23.09
C GLN A 6 -4.14 -38.53 22.87
N LYS A 7 -3.17 -39.29 22.36
CA LYS A 7 -1.85 -38.78 21.97
C LYS A 7 -2.02 -37.52 21.14
N SER A 8 -1.24 -36.50 21.49
CA SER A 8 -1.14 -35.24 20.76
C SER A 8 -1.00 -35.50 19.27
N ASP A 9 -1.91 -34.93 18.47
CA ASP A 9 -1.71 -34.76 17.04
C ASP A 9 -0.28 -34.26 16.83
N ALA A 10 0.49 -34.92 15.97
CA ALA A 10 1.89 -34.60 15.70
C ALA A 10 2.09 -33.23 15.03
N GLY A 11 1.07 -32.37 15.02
CA GLY A 11 1.07 -31.07 14.35
C GLY A 11 1.15 -31.17 12.83
N VAL A 12 0.84 -32.34 12.24
CA VAL A 12 0.91 -32.56 10.79
C VAL A 12 -0.49 -32.70 10.22
N PHE A 13 -0.79 -31.96 9.15
CA PHE A 13 -2.05 -32.08 8.43
C PHE A 13 -2.15 -33.44 7.72
N VAL A 14 -3.16 -34.23 8.07
CA VAL A 14 -3.49 -35.49 7.41
C VAL A 14 -4.82 -35.34 6.66
N SER A 15 -4.76 -35.25 5.33
CA SER A 15 -5.93 -35.05 4.45
C SER A 15 -7.11 -35.96 4.80
N THR A 16 -6.87 -37.26 5.02
CA THR A 16 -7.92 -38.25 5.30
C THR A 16 -8.66 -38.04 6.62
N GLN A 17 -8.14 -37.23 7.54
CA GLN A 17 -8.77 -36.90 8.82
C GLN A 17 -9.59 -35.61 8.79
N TRP A 18 -9.39 -34.79 7.75
CA TRP A 18 -9.92 -33.42 7.68
C TRP A 18 -10.87 -33.22 6.49
N ILE A 19 -10.47 -33.67 5.30
CA ILE A 19 -11.24 -33.48 4.07
C ILE A 19 -12.44 -34.45 4.04
N HIS A 20 -13.62 -33.94 3.72
CA HIS A 20 -14.91 -34.65 3.75
C HIS A 20 -15.32 -35.22 5.12
N LYS A 21 -14.80 -34.64 6.22
CA LYS A 21 -15.12 -35.09 7.58
C LYS A 21 -16.10 -34.19 8.34
N ASN A 22 -16.84 -33.34 7.62
CA ASN A 22 -17.78 -32.36 8.21
C ASN A 22 -17.14 -31.51 9.32
N ARG A 23 -15.86 -31.17 9.14
CA ARG A 23 -15.11 -30.30 10.06
C ARG A 23 -15.35 -28.84 9.68
N THR A 24 -15.34 -27.99 10.70
CA THR A 24 -15.44 -26.53 10.52
C THR A 24 -14.04 -25.92 10.49
N PHE A 25 -13.74 -25.17 9.43
CA PHE A 25 -12.42 -24.55 9.27
C PHE A 25 -12.15 -23.46 10.32
N ALA A 26 -13.17 -22.72 10.74
CA ALA A 26 -13.03 -21.66 11.75
C ALA A 26 -12.50 -22.15 13.11
N THR A 27 -12.68 -23.43 13.42
CA THR A 27 -12.20 -24.06 14.67
C THR A 27 -11.00 -24.98 14.43
N ALA A 28 -10.39 -24.93 13.25
CA ALA A 28 -9.28 -25.81 12.90
C ALA A 28 -7.99 -25.39 13.64
N PRO A 29 -7.15 -26.36 14.06
CA PRO A 29 -5.86 -26.08 14.68
C PRO A 29 -4.87 -25.50 13.67
N SER A 30 -3.82 -24.83 14.16
CA SER A 30 -2.85 -24.07 13.34
C SER A 30 -2.24 -24.88 12.19
N TYR A 31 -1.96 -26.17 12.37
CA TYR A 31 -1.37 -26.99 11.30
C TYR A 31 -2.28 -27.16 10.07
N VAL A 32 -3.61 -27.03 10.23
CA VAL A 32 -4.57 -27.03 9.11
C VAL A 32 -4.50 -25.69 8.37
N TRP A 33 -4.33 -24.59 9.10
CA TRP A 33 -4.13 -23.25 8.52
C TRP A 33 -2.80 -23.17 7.76
N ASP A 34 -1.73 -23.75 8.31
CA ASP A 34 -0.43 -23.84 7.65
C ASP A 34 -0.53 -24.63 6.35
N ALA A 35 -1.19 -25.79 6.35
CA ALA A 35 -1.40 -26.60 5.15
C ALA A 35 -2.25 -25.87 4.07
N LEU A 36 -3.27 -25.10 4.48
CA LEU A 36 -4.02 -24.27 3.53
C LEU A 36 -3.14 -23.13 2.97
N ARG A 37 -2.35 -22.48 3.83
CA ARG A 37 -1.41 -21.42 3.41
C ARG A 37 -0.45 -21.96 2.35
N ASP A 38 0.10 -23.15 2.54
CA ASP A 38 0.99 -23.79 1.58
C ASP A 38 0.28 -24.11 0.25
N ARG A 39 -1.01 -24.49 0.30
CA ARG A 39 -1.83 -24.73 -0.90
C ARG A 39 -2.17 -23.43 -1.65
N LEU A 40 -2.29 -22.32 -0.94
CA LEU A 40 -2.54 -20.99 -1.51
C LEU A 40 -1.25 -20.26 -1.92
N ALA A 41 -0.07 -20.77 -1.53
CA ALA A 41 1.21 -20.17 -1.90
C ALA A 41 1.39 -20.18 -3.41
N ILE A 42 1.72 -19.02 -3.97
CA ILE A 42 2.01 -18.89 -5.40
C ILE A 42 3.37 -19.55 -5.64
N PRO A 43 3.50 -20.46 -6.63
CA PRO A 43 4.81 -21.01 -6.96
C PRO A 43 5.78 -19.90 -7.36
N SER A 44 6.98 -19.86 -6.75
CA SER A 44 7.97 -18.79 -6.95
C SER A 44 8.29 -18.45 -8.43
N PRO A 45 8.40 -19.43 -9.36
CA PRO A 45 8.57 -19.12 -10.77
C PRO A 45 7.39 -18.37 -11.40
N ILE A 46 6.15 -18.70 -10.97
CA ILE A 46 4.93 -18.03 -11.43
C ILE A 46 4.86 -16.63 -10.83
N GLU A 47 5.12 -16.49 -9.53
CA GLU A 47 5.10 -15.20 -8.83
C GLU A 47 6.10 -14.22 -9.46
N THR A 48 7.35 -14.64 -9.65
CA THR A 48 8.40 -13.83 -10.27
C THR A 48 8.05 -13.44 -11.70
N ALA A 49 7.42 -14.34 -12.45
CA ALA A 49 7.06 -14.09 -13.85
C ALA A 49 5.81 -13.20 -14.00
N LEU A 50 4.91 -13.15 -13.01
CA LEU A 50 3.73 -12.29 -13.02
C LEU A 50 3.99 -10.91 -12.42
N PHE A 51 4.71 -10.84 -11.29
CA PHE A 51 4.84 -9.63 -10.49
C PHE A 51 6.27 -9.06 -10.47
N GLY A 52 7.23 -9.76 -11.08
CA GLY A 52 8.64 -9.41 -10.99
C GLY A 52 9.25 -9.79 -9.64
N SER A 53 10.56 -9.57 -9.50
CA SER A 53 11.22 -9.65 -8.19
C SER A 53 10.83 -8.43 -7.35
N PRO A 54 10.68 -8.54 -6.01
CA PRO A 54 10.59 -7.38 -5.12
C PRO A 54 11.79 -6.43 -5.23
N SER A 55 12.94 -6.95 -5.67
CA SER A 55 14.15 -6.18 -5.94
C SER A 55 14.24 -5.64 -7.38
N ALA A 56 13.21 -5.87 -8.20
CA ALA A 56 13.19 -5.36 -9.57
C ALA A 56 13.18 -3.82 -9.53
N SER A 57 13.92 -3.21 -10.46
CA SER A 57 13.86 -1.76 -10.60
C SER A 57 12.45 -1.29 -10.97
N ILE A 58 12.12 -0.03 -10.69
CA ILE A 58 10.84 0.57 -11.08
C ILE A 58 10.56 0.39 -12.57
N LEU A 59 11.52 0.69 -13.45
CA LEU A 59 11.30 0.54 -14.90
C LEU A 59 11.14 -0.92 -15.32
N THR A 60 11.91 -1.84 -14.72
CA THR A 60 11.73 -3.28 -14.94
C THR A 60 10.34 -3.75 -14.49
N PHE A 61 9.89 -3.27 -13.33
CA PHE A 61 8.57 -3.57 -12.79
C PHE A 61 7.46 -3.09 -13.72
N ILE A 62 7.48 -1.83 -14.18
CA ILE A 62 6.48 -1.31 -15.12
C ILE A 62 6.47 -2.10 -16.43
N SER A 63 7.65 -2.46 -16.94
CA SER A 63 7.80 -3.10 -18.26
C SER A 63 7.37 -4.58 -18.26
N ASN A 64 7.63 -5.29 -17.17
CA ASN A 64 7.35 -6.73 -17.06
C ASN A 64 5.96 -7.04 -16.52
N THR A 65 5.38 -6.11 -15.76
CA THR A 65 4.09 -6.31 -15.09
C THR A 65 2.97 -6.10 -16.09
N GLN A 66 2.53 -7.19 -16.70
CA GLN A 66 1.30 -7.26 -17.47
C GLN A 66 0.16 -7.63 -16.52
N LEU A 67 -0.31 -6.66 -15.74
CA LEU A 67 -1.53 -6.82 -14.96
C LEU A 67 -2.72 -6.51 -15.86
N GLU A 68 -3.62 -7.47 -16.01
CA GLU A 68 -4.82 -7.28 -16.84
C GLU A 68 -5.80 -6.26 -16.28
N THR A 69 -6.69 -5.87 -17.20
CA THR A 69 -7.96 -5.20 -16.94
C THR A 69 -8.76 -6.01 -15.91
N ILE A 70 -9.10 -5.37 -14.79
CA ILE A 70 -10.12 -5.88 -13.86
C ILE A 70 -11.41 -6.00 -14.67
N SER A 71 -12.13 -7.11 -14.49
CA SER A 71 -13.41 -7.32 -15.16
C SER A 71 -14.32 -6.10 -14.87
N PRO A 72 -14.86 -5.42 -15.89
CA PRO A 72 -15.72 -4.25 -15.70
C PRO A 72 -16.78 -4.49 -14.62
N GLU A 73 -17.00 -3.51 -13.74
CA GLU A 73 -18.08 -3.57 -12.72
C GLU A 73 -19.46 -3.85 -13.34
N ASP A 74 -19.62 -3.45 -14.61
CA ASP A 74 -20.86 -3.60 -15.39
C ASP A 74 -21.13 -5.01 -15.92
N LEU A 75 -20.21 -5.98 -15.74
CA LEU A 75 -20.34 -7.30 -16.38
C LEU A 75 -21.28 -8.29 -15.71
N ASP A 76 -21.91 -8.00 -14.57
CA ASP A 76 -22.83 -9.00 -14.00
C ASP A 76 -24.05 -8.45 -13.26
N THR A 77 -25.22 -8.61 -13.89
CA THR A 77 -26.51 -8.58 -13.20
C THR A 77 -26.71 -9.81 -12.31
N ARG A 78 -25.82 -10.82 -12.40
CA ARG A 78 -25.91 -12.05 -11.62
C ARG A 78 -24.56 -12.37 -10.98
N ARG A 79 -24.28 -11.73 -9.84
CA ARG A 79 -23.10 -12.03 -9.00
C ARG A 79 -23.06 -13.54 -8.65
N PRO A 80 -22.11 -14.33 -9.18
CA PRO A 80 -21.97 -15.74 -8.83
C PRO A 80 -21.68 -15.87 -7.34
N SER A 81 -22.20 -16.93 -6.70
CA SER A 81 -21.90 -17.19 -5.30
C SER A 81 -20.48 -17.71 -5.15
N ALA A 82 -19.83 -17.49 -4.01
CA ALA A 82 -18.50 -18.05 -3.75
C ALA A 82 -18.43 -19.57 -4.01
N ALA A 83 -19.50 -20.31 -3.69
CA ALA A 83 -19.56 -21.76 -3.89
C ALA A 83 -19.42 -22.17 -5.38
N ASP A 84 -19.89 -21.35 -6.31
CA ASP A 84 -19.85 -21.65 -7.75
C ASP A 84 -18.42 -21.65 -8.31
N PHE A 85 -17.49 -21.01 -7.60
CA PHE A 85 -16.07 -21.00 -7.96
C PHE A 85 -15.32 -22.23 -7.48
N PHE A 86 -15.85 -23.05 -6.57
CA PHE A 86 -15.10 -24.19 -6.03
C PHE A 86 -15.48 -25.50 -6.73
N SER A 87 -14.50 -26.36 -6.96
CA SER A 87 -14.66 -27.58 -7.72
C SER A 87 -13.86 -28.72 -7.14
N ASN A 88 -14.46 -29.91 -7.12
CA ASN A 88 -13.80 -31.14 -6.70
C ASN A 88 -12.94 -31.75 -7.82
N ASN A 89 -12.93 -31.15 -9.02
CA ASN A 89 -12.09 -31.60 -10.13
C ASN A 89 -10.62 -31.27 -9.84
N GLU A 90 -9.72 -32.11 -10.34
CA GLU A 90 -8.28 -31.81 -10.30
C GLU A 90 -7.96 -30.51 -11.07
N PRO A 91 -7.08 -29.66 -10.53
CA PRO A 91 -6.70 -28.43 -11.21
C PRO A 91 -5.80 -28.73 -12.42
N VAL A 92 -6.04 -28.00 -13.51
CA VAL A 92 -5.14 -27.89 -14.64
C VAL A 92 -4.22 -26.71 -14.39
N ILE A 93 -2.90 -26.92 -14.42
CA ILE A 93 -1.93 -25.84 -14.29
C ILE A 93 -2.04 -24.95 -15.52
N PRO A 94 -2.50 -23.68 -15.39
CA PRO A 94 -2.66 -22.81 -16.54
C PRO A 94 -1.29 -22.37 -17.07
N ALA A 95 -1.20 -22.13 -18.38
CA ALA A 95 -0.03 -21.48 -18.95
C ALA A 95 0.10 -20.06 -18.38
N LEU A 96 1.34 -19.54 -18.30
CA LEU A 96 1.58 -18.19 -17.80
C LEU A 96 0.86 -17.12 -18.62
N SER A 97 0.80 -17.30 -19.95
CA SER A 97 0.02 -16.44 -20.84
C SER A 97 -1.46 -16.43 -20.47
N THR A 98 -2.04 -17.58 -20.13
CA THR A 98 -3.42 -17.67 -19.66
C THR A 98 -3.61 -16.90 -18.35
N LEU A 99 -2.70 -17.00 -17.38
CA LEU A 99 -2.80 -16.23 -16.13
C LEU A 99 -2.71 -14.71 -16.35
N ARG A 100 -1.94 -14.27 -17.35
CA ARG A 100 -1.87 -12.87 -17.80
C ARG A 100 -3.00 -12.45 -18.73
N THR A 101 -3.78 -13.42 -19.17
CA THR A 101 -4.97 -13.47 -20.05
C THR A 101 -6.35 -13.25 -19.47
N LEU A 102 -6.42 -13.45 -18.16
CA LEU A 102 -7.66 -13.80 -17.49
C LEU A 102 -8.17 -12.65 -16.61
N PRO A 103 -9.41 -12.18 -16.83
CA PRO A 103 -9.95 -11.00 -16.16
C PRO A 103 -10.16 -11.23 -14.67
N ILE A 104 -9.49 -10.45 -13.84
CA ILE A 104 -9.55 -10.65 -12.39
C ILE A 104 -10.96 -10.31 -11.86
N PRO A 105 -11.58 -11.18 -11.04
CA PRO A 105 -12.87 -10.88 -10.42
C PRO A 105 -12.81 -9.63 -9.53
N PRO A 106 -13.94 -8.96 -9.26
CA PRO A 106 -14.00 -7.83 -8.32
C PRO A 106 -13.36 -8.13 -6.96
N LEU A 107 -12.70 -7.14 -6.35
CA LEU A 107 -11.92 -7.32 -5.12
C LEU A 107 -12.76 -7.86 -3.97
N ASP A 108 -14.00 -7.40 -3.82
CA ASP A 108 -14.91 -7.86 -2.79
C ASP A 108 -15.26 -9.35 -2.94
N LEU A 109 -15.45 -9.83 -4.16
CA LEU A 109 -15.60 -11.25 -4.46
C LEU A 109 -14.31 -12.04 -4.22
N VAL A 110 -13.14 -11.51 -4.58
CA VAL A 110 -11.85 -12.16 -4.26
C VAL A 110 -11.69 -12.34 -2.74
N GLU A 111 -12.03 -11.32 -1.95
CA GLU A 111 -11.98 -11.41 -0.48
C GLU A 111 -13.05 -12.37 0.08
N GLU A 112 -14.23 -12.45 -0.54
CA GLU A 112 -15.27 -13.44 -0.21
C GLU A 112 -14.77 -14.88 -0.47
N LEU A 113 -14.15 -15.12 -1.62
CA LEU A 113 -13.57 -16.41 -1.99
C LEU A 113 -12.42 -16.80 -1.05
N LEU A 114 -11.54 -15.86 -0.70
CA LEU A 114 -10.46 -16.08 0.28
C LEU A 114 -10.99 -16.40 1.68
N LYS A 115 -12.13 -15.84 2.09
CA LYS A 115 -12.80 -16.22 3.35
C LYS A 115 -13.42 -17.61 3.27
N ALA A 116 -13.96 -18.00 2.12
CA ALA A 116 -14.63 -19.27 1.92
C ALA A 116 -13.67 -20.46 1.69
N VAL A 117 -12.48 -20.23 1.13
CA VAL A 117 -11.59 -21.28 0.61
C VAL A 117 -11.23 -22.34 1.64
N GLY A 118 -11.03 -21.97 2.91
CA GLY A 118 -10.69 -22.95 3.95
C GLY A 118 -11.80 -23.97 4.20
N GLN A 119 -13.06 -23.51 4.29
CA GLN A 119 -14.19 -24.41 4.44
C GLN A 119 -14.43 -25.23 3.17
N GLN A 120 -14.31 -24.61 1.99
CA GLN A 120 -14.52 -25.26 0.70
C GLN A 120 -13.48 -26.37 0.45
N TRP A 121 -12.23 -26.13 0.83
CA TRP A 121 -11.17 -27.11 0.79
C TRP A 121 -11.45 -28.30 1.72
N LEU A 122 -11.91 -28.07 2.96
CA LEU A 122 -12.32 -29.15 3.87
C LEU A 122 -13.53 -29.93 3.35
N THR A 123 -14.41 -29.32 2.54
CA THR A 123 -15.51 -30.01 1.88
C THR A 123 -15.13 -30.77 0.62
N GLY A 124 -13.86 -30.68 0.18
CA GLY A 124 -13.32 -31.44 -0.95
C GLY A 124 -12.96 -30.62 -2.20
N ALA A 125 -13.07 -29.30 -2.16
CA ALA A 125 -12.68 -28.49 -3.29
C ALA A 125 -11.16 -28.60 -3.52
N LEU A 126 -10.78 -29.00 -4.73
CA LEU A 126 -9.40 -29.16 -5.17
C LEU A 126 -8.94 -28.02 -6.08
N SER A 127 -9.89 -27.39 -6.79
CA SER A 127 -9.65 -26.37 -7.80
C SER A 127 -10.69 -25.24 -7.77
N LEU A 128 -10.38 -24.16 -8.49
CA LEU A 128 -11.26 -23.04 -8.78
C LEU A 128 -11.81 -23.14 -10.20
N ARG A 129 -13.12 -22.97 -10.37
CA ARG A 129 -13.77 -22.74 -11.65
C ARG A 129 -13.82 -21.25 -11.93
N TYR A 130 -13.55 -20.89 -13.17
CA TYR A 130 -13.68 -19.54 -13.65
C TYR A 130 -15.15 -19.22 -14.02
N SER A 131 -16.03 -19.29 -13.03
CA SER A 131 -17.49 -19.26 -13.20
C SER A 131 -18.02 -17.95 -13.77
N HIS A 132 -17.38 -16.82 -13.49
CA HIS A 132 -17.81 -15.51 -14.00
C HIS A 132 -17.58 -15.31 -15.51
N LEU A 133 -16.81 -16.19 -16.17
CA LEU A 133 -16.73 -16.23 -17.65
C LEU A 133 -17.65 -17.28 -18.28
N SER A 134 -18.29 -18.11 -17.46
CA SER A 134 -19.23 -19.11 -17.96
C SER A 134 -20.53 -18.40 -18.28
N THR A 135 -20.72 -18.00 -19.53
CA THR A 135 -22.01 -17.50 -20.00
C THR A 135 -23.07 -18.57 -19.68
N PRO A 136 -24.16 -18.25 -18.95
CA PRO A 136 -25.16 -19.24 -18.58
C PRO A 136 -25.64 -19.97 -19.84
N ALA A 137 -25.54 -21.30 -19.81
CA ALA A 137 -25.82 -22.21 -20.92
C ALA A 137 -27.29 -22.18 -21.42
N GLU A 138 -28.09 -21.22 -20.96
CA GLU A 138 -29.50 -21.06 -21.31
C GLU A 138 -29.71 -20.24 -22.60
N SER A 139 -28.67 -19.62 -23.17
CA SER A 139 -28.76 -19.07 -24.53
C SER A 139 -28.39 -20.14 -25.56
N THR A 140 -29.33 -21.07 -25.74
CA THR A 140 -29.56 -21.95 -26.89
C THR A 140 -28.73 -21.61 -28.15
N THR A 141 -27.73 -22.46 -28.44
CA THR A 141 -27.56 -23.15 -29.74
C THR A 141 -27.64 -22.35 -31.05
N VAL A 142 -27.27 -21.08 -31.14
CA VAL A 142 -27.27 -20.37 -32.44
C VAL A 142 -26.09 -20.79 -33.34
N THR A 143 -24.97 -21.28 -32.78
CA THR A 143 -23.75 -21.55 -33.58
C THR A 143 -23.30 -23.01 -33.64
N GLY A 144 -23.94 -23.94 -32.93
CA GLY A 144 -23.56 -25.37 -32.95
C GLY A 144 -22.15 -25.69 -32.44
N LEU A 145 -21.41 -24.71 -31.91
CA LEU A 145 -20.10 -24.91 -31.32
C LEU A 145 -20.24 -25.36 -29.86
N PRO A 146 -19.43 -26.34 -29.41
CA PRO A 146 -19.42 -26.75 -28.01
C PRO A 146 -19.01 -25.57 -27.13
N PRO A 147 -19.59 -25.43 -25.92
CA PRO A 147 -19.17 -24.39 -24.98
C PRO A 147 -17.68 -24.56 -24.66
N PRO A 148 -16.94 -23.45 -24.46
CA PRO A 148 -15.54 -23.53 -24.08
C PRO A 148 -15.39 -24.36 -22.79
N PRO A 149 -14.34 -25.19 -22.68
CA PRO A 149 -14.14 -26.02 -21.50
C PRO A 149 -14.02 -25.16 -20.24
N VAL A 150 -14.75 -25.53 -19.18
CA VAL A 150 -14.66 -24.86 -17.88
C VAL A 150 -13.26 -25.07 -17.31
N LEU A 151 -12.49 -23.99 -17.24
CA LEU A 151 -11.12 -24.03 -16.75
C LEU A 151 -11.12 -24.24 -15.23
N SER A 152 -10.56 -25.37 -14.78
CA SER A 152 -10.36 -25.70 -13.37
C SER A 152 -8.92 -25.37 -12.98
N MET A 153 -8.71 -24.34 -12.15
CA MET A 153 -7.40 -23.81 -11.80
C MET A 153 -6.97 -24.19 -10.38
N PRO A 154 -5.66 -24.18 -10.05
CA PRO A 154 -5.20 -24.35 -8.69
C PRO A 154 -5.73 -23.27 -7.73
N LEU A 155 -5.86 -23.61 -6.43
CA LEU A 155 -6.35 -22.67 -5.41
C LEU A 155 -5.45 -21.43 -5.22
N TYR A 156 -4.13 -21.54 -5.51
CA TYR A 156 -3.20 -20.39 -5.42
C TYR A 156 -3.56 -19.23 -6.36
N VAL A 157 -4.44 -19.45 -7.35
CA VAL A 157 -4.92 -18.36 -8.22
C VAL A 157 -5.67 -17.29 -7.43
N LEU A 158 -6.31 -17.60 -6.29
CA LEU A 158 -6.86 -16.58 -5.39
C LEU A 158 -5.78 -15.63 -4.88
N SER A 159 -4.61 -16.17 -4.52
CA SER A 159 -3.47 -15.37 -4.06
C SER A 159 -2.91 -14.51 -5.19
N ILE A 160 -2.88 -15.02 -6.43
CA ILE A 160 -2.51 -14.23 -7.62
C ILE A 160 -3.46 -13.04 -7.79
N TRP A 161 -4.78 -13.27 -7.73
CA TRP A 161 -5.77 -12.19 -7.87
C TRP A 161 -5.60 -11.13 -6.77
N ARG A 162 -5.48 -11.56 -5.51
CA ARG A 162 -5.26 -10.64 -4.39
C ARG A 162 -3.97 -9.83 -4.56
N ARG A 163 -2.89 -10.50 -4.95
CA ARG A 163 -1.59 -9.86 -5.16
C ARG A 163 -1.63 -8.86 -6.30
N ALA A 164 -2.33 -9.19 -7.39
CA ALA A 164 -2.56 -8.27 -8.49
C ALA A 164 -3.25 -6.97 -8.06
N TYR A 165 -4.29 -7.06 -7.21
CA TYR A 165 -4.93 -5.87 -6.63
C TYR A 165 -3.98 -5.04 -5.77
N GLN A 166 -3.18 -5.70 -4.91
CA GLN A 166 -2.20 -5.02 -4.06
C GLN A 166 -1.10 -4.31 -4.88
N SER A 167 -0.62 -4.95 -5.94
CA SER A 167 0.43 -4.39 -6.81
C SER A 167 -0.08 -3.32 -7.77
N ARG A 168 -1.39 -3.28 -8.04
CA ARG A 168 -1.98 -2.38 -9.03
C ARG A 168 -1.81 -0.92 -8.67
N SER A 169 -2.02 -0.52 -7.42
CA SER A 169 -1.86 0.87 -6.99
C SER A 169 -0.42 1.35 -7.22
N THR A 170 0.55 0.57 -6.76
CA THR A 170 1.98 0.85 -6.97
C THR A 170 2.35 0.88 -8.46
N TYR A 171 1.82 -0.04 -9.27
CA TYR A 171 2.01 -0.05 -10.72
C TYR A 171 1.46 1.21 -11.38
N GLN A 172 0.21 1.58 -11.10
CA GLN A 172 -0.45 2.75 -11.68
C GLN A 172 0.28 4.04 -11.32
N LEU A 173 0.70 4.16 -10.07
CA LEU A 173 1.49 5.29 -9.57
C LEU A 173 2.82 5.42 -10.32
N TRP A 174 3.58 4.33 -10.47
CA TRP A 174 4.85 4.36 -11.20
C TRP A 174 4.71 4.52 -12.72
N ALA A 175 3.68 3.90 -13.32
CA ALA A 175 3.37 4.09 -14.73
C ALA A 175 2.94 5.54 -15.03
N GLY A 176 2.21 6.16 -14.11
CA GLY A 176 1.87 7.58 -14.15
C GLY A 176 3.12 8.46 -14.11
N ALA A 177 4.05 8.18 -13.19
CA ALA A 177 5.32 8.88 -13.09
C ALA A 177 6.17 8.80 -14.37
N GLU A 178 6.28 7.61 -14.97
CA GLU A 178 7.01 7.45 -16.24
C GLU A 178 6.31 8.15 -17.42
N THR A 179 4.97 8.15 -17.44
CA THR A 179 4.20 8.89 -18.44
C THR A 179 4.42 10.39 -18.29
N TRP A 180 4.45 10.92 -17.07
CA TRP A 180 4.74 12.32 -16.79
C TRP A 180 6.16 12.70 -17.23
N LEU A 181 7.18 11.89 -16.89
CA LEU A 181 8.56 12.11 -17.32
C LEU A 181 8.68 12.13 -18.86
N THR A 182 7.92 11.27 -19.53
CA THR A 182 7.85 11.23 -20.99
C THR A 182 7.22 12.48 -21.58
N ALA A 183 6.11 12.95 -21.01
CA ALA A 183 5.46 14.17 -21.47
C ALA A 183 6.33 15.43 -21.28
N HIS A 184 7.21 15.45 -20.28
CA HIS A 184 8.02 16.63 -19.93
C HIS A 184 9.49 16.53 -20.37
N SER A 185 9.89 15.48 -21.10
CA SER A 185 11.29 15.30 -21.52
C SER A 185 11.79 16.42 -22.46
N GLY A 186 10.89 17.14 -23.13
CA GLY A 186 11.26 18.33 -23.91
C GLY A 186 11.63 19.55 -23.05
N THR A 187 11.03 19.71 -21.88
CA THR A 187 11.21 20.87 -20.99
C THR A 187 12.35 20.66 -20.00
N ILE A 188 12.47 19.46 -19.44
CA ILE A 188 13.45 19.12 -18.40
C ILE A 188 14.46 18.05 -18.86
N GLY A 189 14.78 18.00 -20.15
CA GLY A 189 15.45 16.88 -20.84
C GLY A 189 16.60 16.21 -20.07
N PRO A 190 17.68 16.90 -19.71
CA PRO A 190 18.79 16.29 -18.98
C PRO A 190 18.36 15.70 -17.63
N LEU A 191 17.51 16.40 -16.88
CA LEU A 191 16.97 15.91 -15.61
C LEU A 191 16.07 14.70 -15.81
N ALA A 192 15.17 14.71 -16.80
CA ALA A 192 14.31 13.57 -17.11
C ALA A 192 15.13 12.32 -17.48
N GLN A 193 16.22 12.47 -18.23
CA GLN A 193 17.11 11.36 -18.56
C GLN A 193 17.83 10.83 -17.31
N SER A 194 18.39 11.71 -16.48
CA SER A 194 19.02 11.33 -15.22
C SER A 194 18.05 10.63 -14.27
N THR A 195 16.83 11.13 -14.15
CA THR A 195 15.77 10.51 -13.33
C THR A 195 15.43 9.12 -13.85
N ARG A 196 15.25 8.92 -15.16
CA ARG A 196 15.02 7.57 -15.71
C ARG A 196 16.16 6.61 -15.41
N LEU A 197 17.41 7.07 -15.47
CA LEU A 197 18.55 6.25 -15.08
C LEU A 197 18.47 5.84 -13.60
N LEU A 198 18.00 6.72 -12.71
CA LEU A 198 17.74 6.37 -11.31
C LEU A 198 16.61 5.34 -11.17
N LEU A 199 15.52 5.47 -11.93
CA LEU A 199 14.41 4.52 -11.94
C LEU A 199 14.81 3.11 -12.43
N THR A 200 15.95 2.95 -13.13
CA THR A 200 16.53 1.63 -13.45
C THR A 200 17.26 0.98 -12.28
N ARG A 201 17.49 1.70 -11.17
CA ARG A 201 18.27 1.25 -10.01
C ARG A 201 17.46 1.18 -8.72
N ILE A 202 16.44 2.01 -8.59
CA ILE A 202 15.58 2.05 -7.41
C ILE A 202 14.61 0.85 -7.46
N PRO A 203 14.52 0.03 -6.40
CA PRO A 203 13.57 -1.07 -6.34
C PRO A 203 12.13 -0.56 -6.31
N CYS A 204 11.23 -1.24 -7.02
CA CYS A 204 9.81 -0.85 -7.11
C CYS A 204 9.05 -0.96 -5.79
N SER A 205 9.56 -1.79 -4.88
CA SER A 205 9.06 -1.96 -3.51
C SER A 205 10.23 -1.95 -2.55
N GLY A 206 10.09 -1.27 -1.42
CA GLY A 206 11.14 -1.21 -0.42
C GLY A 206 11.01 0.02 0.47
N ARG A 207 11.95 0.13 1.41
CA ARG A 207 12.02 1.22 2.39
C ARG A 207 13.24 2.08 2.08
N ILE A 208 13.09 3.40 2.13
CA ILE A 208 14.19 4.33 1.92
C ILE A 208 14.83 4.63 3.27
N THR A 209 15.87 3.89 3.62
CA THR A 209 16.53 3.94 4.93
C THR A 209 17.31 5.23 5.21
N ALA A 210 17.44 6.11 4.20
CA ALA A 210 18.11 7.41 4.34
C ALA A 210 17.25 8.48 5.02
N PHE A 211 15.95 8.22 5.23
CA PHE A 211 15.02 9.18 5.82
C PHE A 211 14.41 8.64 7.11
N GLU A 212 14.07 9.55 8.04
CA GLU A 212 13.32 9.21 9.25
C GLU A 212 11.98 8.53 8.87
N GLY A 213 11.62 7.46 9.60
CA GLY A 213 10.41 6.69 9.35
C GLY A 213 10.51 5.70 8.18
N GLU A 214 11.62 5.71 7.43
CA GLU A 214 11.88 4.81 6.31
C GLU A 214 10.69 4.72 5.33
N PRO A 215 10.37 5.83 4.62
CA PRO A 215 9.21 5.87 3.72
C PRO A 215 9.30 4.80 2.63
N ASP A 216 8.15 4.36 2.13
CA ASP A 216 8.10 3.39 1.03
C ASP A 216 8.63 4.03 -0.25
N THR A 217 9.29 3.25 -1.11
CA THR A 217 9.82 3.78 -2.38
C THR A 217 8.74 4.43 -3.25
N SER A 218 7.48 3.99 -3.15
CA SER A 218 6.35 4.61 -3.85
C SER A 218 6.09 6.08 -3.48
N GLU A 219 6.56 6.56 -2.31
CA GLU A 219 6.49 7.99 -1.93
C GLU A 219 7.35 8.90 -2.84
N LEU A 220 8.21 8.32 -3.68
CA LEU A 220 8.99 9.08 -4.67
C LEU A 220 8.21 9.40 -5.95
N ALA A 221 7.15 8.67 -6.26
CA ALA A 221 6.42 8.87 -7.51
C ALA A 221 5.60 10.18 -7.56
N PRO A 222 5.00 10.68 -6.46
CA PRO A 222 4.30 11.97 -6.47
C PRO A 222 5.17 13.14 -6.95
N PHE A 223 6.49 13.14 -6.73
CA PHE A 223 7.41 14.15 -7.27
C PHE A 223 7.46 14.19 -8.80
N LEU A 224 7.04 13.12 -9.45
CA LEU A 224 6.98 12.96 -10.90
C LEU A 224 5.52 13.00 -11.38
N SER A 225 4.68 13.80 -10.75
CA SER A 225 3.24 13.83 -11.02
C SER A 225 2.66 15.24 -10.89
N ARG A 226 1.33 15.35 -10.88
CA ARG A 226 0.59 16.56 -10.51
C ARG A 226 -0.19 16.37 -9.21
N GLU A 227 0.06 15.28 -8.49
CA GLU A 227 -0.61 14.96 -7.24
C GLU A 227 -0.08 15.83 -6.10
N TRP A 228 -0.89 15.97 -5.06
CA TRP A 228 -0.48 16.66 -3.84
C TRP A 228 0.54 15.83 -3.09
N LEU A 229 1.58 16.49 -2.57
CA LEU A 229 2.59 15.83 -1.75
C LEU A 229 2.03 15.49 -0.37
N SER A 230 2.33 14.27 0.08
CA SER A 230 2.05 13.78 1.42
C SER A 230 2.95 14.47 2.46
N SER A 231 2.63 14.28 3.75
CA SER A 231 3.53 14.70 4.85
C SER A 231 4.90 14.02 4.73
N ASP A 232 4.93 12.75 4.34
CA ASP A 232 6.17 11.97 4.17
C ASP A 232 7.01 12.51 3.01
N SER A 233 6.37 12.84 1.88
CA SER A 233 7.01 13.51 0.75
C SER A 233 7.69 14.81 1.18
N LEU A 234 7.00 15.65 1.95
CA LEU A 234 7.56 16.91 2.44
C LEU A 234 8.67 16.68 3.46
N ASN A 235 8.52 15.71 4.37
CA ASN A 235 9.56 15.39 5.34
C ASN A 235 10.85 14.94 4.65
N MET A 236 10.77 14.14 3.59
CA MET A 236 11.95 13.80 2.78
C MET A 236 12.65 15.04 2.21
N MET A 237 11.89 16.01 1.69
CA MET A 237 12.48 17.28 1.21
C MET A 237 13.14 18.07 2.34
N LEU A 238 12.50 18.14 3.52
CA LEU A 238 13.02 18.86 4.67
C LEU A 238 14.31 18.21 5.19
N GLU A 239 14.43 16.88 5.18
CA GLU A 239 15.67 16.18 5.53
C GLU A 239 16.83 16.49 4.57
N VAL A 240 16.56 16.60 3.26
CA VAL A 240 17.57 17.04 2.29
C VAL A 240 18.07 18.43 2.65
N ILE A 241 17.16 19.38 2.94
CA ILE A 241 17.54 20.75 3.30
C ILE A 241 18.32 20.76 4.63
N ARG A 242 17.93 19.95 5.62
CA ARG A 242 18.70 19.82 6.87
C ARG A 242 20.12 19.32 6.63
N THR A 243 20.27 18.32 5.75
CA THR A 243 21.58 17.80 5.38
C THR A 243 22.45 18.90 4.77
N GLU A 244 21.88 19.71 3.87
CA GLU A 244 22.58 20.87 3.30
C GLU A 244 22.95 21.94 4.35
N LEU A 245 22.08 22.20 5.34
CA LEU A 245 22.39 23.10 6.46
C LEU A 245 23.52 22.58 7.34
N VAL A 246 23.63 21.26 7.50
CA VAL A 246 24.75 20.63 8.21
C VAL A 246 26.04 20.85 7.43
N ASP A 247 26.02 20.58 6.12
CA ASP A 247 27.18 20.74 5.22
C ASP A 247 27.67 22.18 5.14
N MET A 248 26.76 23.16 5.22
CA MET A 248 27.09 24.58 5.28
C MET A 248 27.59 25.06 6.65
N ASN A 249 27.62 24.17 7.66
CA ASN A 249 27.93 24.50 9.05
C ASN A 249 27.02 25.60 9.64
N THR A 250 25.77 25.68 9.17
CA THR A 250 24.76 26.64 9.63
C THR A 250 23.66 26.00 10.48
N HIS A 251 23.61 24.66 10.54
CA HIS A 251 22.65 23.88 11.33
C HIS A 251 22.63 24.23 12.83
N ALA A 252 23.74 24.68 13.41
CA ALA A 252 23.79 25.08 14.82
C ALA A 252 22.89 26.29 15.10
N LYS A 253 22.64 27.14 14.08
CA LYS A 253 21.87 28.39 14.21
C LYS A 253 20.49 28.32 13.57
N HIS A 254 20.27 27.37 12.67
CA HIS A 254 19.02 27.24 11.94
C HIS A 254 18.54 25.80 12.00
N THR A 255 17.30 25.62 12.45
CA THR A 255 16.66 24.32 12.45
C THR A 255 15.43 24.33 11.54
N ILE A 256 15.07 23.15 11.05
CA ILE A 256 13.86 22.94 10.25
C ILE A 256 13.11 21.80 10.94
N TRP A 257 11.82 21.96 11.21
CA TRP A 257 11.02 20.87 11.78
C TRP A 257 10.20 20.16 10.72
N SER A 258 10.01 18.86 10.93
CA SER A 258 9.15 18.02 10.10
C SER A 258 7.69 18.44 10.28
N THR A 259 6.87 18.05 9.32
CA THR A 259 5.43 18.30 9.31
C THR A 259 4.71 17.68 10.53
N TYR A 260 5.28 16.62 11.13
CA TYR A 260 4.74 16.01 12.35
C TYR A 260 4.75 16.97 13.53
N TRP A 261 5.80 17.78 13.68
CA TRP A 261 5.92 18.72 14.78
C TRP A 261 4.90 19.86 14.67
N THR A 262 4.72 20.40 13.47
CA THR A 262 3.73 21.47 13.24
C THR A 262 2.30 20.96 13.40
N GLN A 263 2.01 19.74 12.95
CA GLN A 263 0.71 19.08 13.21
C GLN A 263 0.47 18.87 14.71
N THR A 264 1.49 18.42 15.45
CA THR A 264 1.42 18.26 16.91
C THR A 264 1.15 19.59 17.61
N LEU A 265 1.87 20.64 17.22
CA LEU A 265 1.71 21.99 17.76
C LEU A 265 0.30 22.53 17.49
N GLN A 266 -0.17 22.44 16.25
CA GLN A 266 -1.54 22.84 15.87
C GLN A 266 -2.58 22.09 16.69
N GLY A 267 -2.46 20.75 16.81
CA GLY A 267 -3.40 19.94 17.56
C GLY A 267 -3.46 20.31 19.05
N LYS A 268 -2.30 20.54 19.69
CA LYS A 268 -2.21 20.97 21.09
C LYS A 268 -2.85 22.35 21.30
N PHE A 269 -2.56 23.29 20.41
CA PHE A 269 -3.12 24.63 20.48
C PHE A 269 -4.65 24.63 20.28
N SER A 270 -5.15 23.96 19.24
CA SER A 270 -6.59 23.83 18.98
C SER A 270 -7.32 23.20 20.17
N ASN A 271 -6.77 22.14 20.75
CA ASN A 271 -7.36 21.50 21.93
C ASN A 271 -7.42 22.47 23.14
N ALA A 272 -6.36 23.24 23.39
CA ALA A 272 -6.36 24.22 24.47
C ALA A 272 -7.41 25.32 24.27
N VAL A 273 -7.59 25.78 23.03
CA VAL A 273 -8.63 26.77 22.68
C VAL A 273 -10.03 26.19 22.90
N GLU A 274 -10.28 24.96 22.44
CA GLU A 274 -11.57 24.28 22.62
C GLU A 274 -11.90 24.06 24.09
N LEU A 275 -10.93 23.63 24.90
CA LEU A 275 -11.11 23.44 26.35
C LEU A 275 -11.38 24.76 27.07
N ALA A 276 -10.65 25.82 26.73
CA ALA A 276 -10.86 27.14 27.32
C ALA A 276 -12.27 27.67 26.99
N ALA A 277 -12.70 27.51 25.73
CA ALA A 277 -14.04 27.88 25.30
C ALA A 277 -15.13 27.05 26.01
N ALA A 278 -14.97 25.72 26.10
CA ALA A 278 -15.94 24.83 26.75
C ALA A 278 -16.10 25.13 28.25
N ASN A 279 -15.03 25.53 28.93
CA ASN A 279 -15.01 25.83 30.35
C ASN A 279 -15.30 27.31 30.66
N ASN A 280 -15.50 28.16 29.64
CA ASN A 280 -15.57 29.61 29.77
C ASN A 280 -14.41 30.19 30.59
N SER A 281 -13.20 29.68 30.35
CA SER A 281 -11.96 30.07 31.04
C SER A 281 -11.00 30.79 30.09
N ALA A 282 -9.98 31.44 30.64
CA ALA A 282 -8.87 31.97 29.84
C ALA A 282 -8.08 30.83 29.18
N LEU A 283 -7.41 31.13 28.06
CA LEU A 283 -6.47 30.20 27.44
C LEU A 283 -5.32 29.93 28.41
N PRO A 284 -4.93 28.66 28.65
CA PRO A 284 -3.78 28.36 29.48
C PRO A 284 -2.50 28.98 28.92
N PRO A 285 -1.51 29.32 29.78
CA PRO A 285 -0.25 29.89 29.33
C PRO A 285 0.50 28.89 28.43
N PRO A 286 1.37 29.37 27.51
CA PRO A 286 2.11 28.50 26.59
C PRO A 286 2.88 27.38 27.29
N SER A 287 3.42 27.61 28.50
CA SER A 287 4.10 26.59 29.29
C SER A 287 3.29 25.32 29.56
N ASP A 288 1.96 25.44 29.57
CA ASP A 288 1.05 24.37 29.94
C ASP A 288 0.51 23.63 28.70
N VAL A 289 0.70 24.21 27.51
CA VAL A 289 0.19 23.70 26.23
C VAL A 289 1.31 23.20 25.33
N LEU A 290 2.42 23.93 25.30
CA LEU A 290 3.53 23.66 24.41
C LEU A 290 4.29 22.40 24.86
N PRO A 291 4.68 21.52 23.93
CA PRO A 291 5.50 20.38 24.27
C PRO A 291 6.88 20.77 24.84
N SER A 292 7.49 19.88 25.64
CA SER A 292 8.78 20.15 26.28
C SER A 292 9.90 20.49 25.30
N TRP A 293 9.98 19.78 24.16
CA TRP A 293 10.99 20.04 23.13
C TRP A 293 10.92 21.47 22.59
N LEU A 294 9.72 22.06 22.50
CA LEU A 294 9.54 23.44 22.04
C LEU A 294 9.99 24.44 23.12
N LEU A 295 9.81 24.09 24.39
CA LEU A 295 10.30 24.89 25.51
C LEU A 295 11.83 24.86 25.58
N GLU A 296 12.45 23.71 25.29
CA GLU A 296 13.90 23.54 25.19
C GLU A 296 14.47 24.41 24.05
N ASP A 297 13.89 24.33 22.85
CA ASP A 297 14.27 25.21 21.74
C ASP A 297 14.04 26.69 22.07
N GLY A 298 12.98 27.01 22.82
CA GLY A 298 12.73 28.33 23.42
C GLY A 298 13.90 28.88 24.25
N GLN A 299 14.56 28.01 25.02
CA GLN A 299 15.75 28.39 25.78
C GLN A 299 16.94 28.67 24.86
N HIS A 300 17.12 27.85 23.81
CA HIS A 300 18.18 28.06 22.82
C HIS A 300 18.01 29.38 22.04
N PHE A 301 16.79 29.85 21.81
CA PHE A 301 16.56 31.21 21.29
C PHE A 301 16.97 32.29 22.28
N THR A 302 16.70 32.07 23.57
CA THR A 302 16.99 33.04 24.63
C THR A 302 18.50 33.19 24.85
N THR A 303 19.26 32.11 24.72
CA THR A 303 20.72 32.12 24.81
C THR A 303 21.40 32.64 23.54
N GLY A 304 20.66 32.72 22.43
CA GLY A 304 21.19 33.09 21.12
C GLY A 304 21.91 31.96 20.40
N ASP A 305 21.77 30.72 20.86
CA ASP A 305 22.33 29.54 20.19
C ASP A 305 21.57 29.26 18.89
N LEU A 306 20.25 29.39 18.91
CA LEU A 306 19.36 29.19 17.77
C LEU A 306 18.83 30.54 17.27
N HIS A 307 18.91 30.77 15.96
CA HIS A 307 18.56 32.05 15.34
C HIS A 307 17.22 31.99 14.60
N SER A 308 16.89 30.86 13.97
CA SER A 308 15.59 30.69 13.31
C SER A 308 15.11 29.24 13.20
N ILE A 309 13.80 29.10 12.97
CA ILE A 309 13.13 27.81 12.71
C ILE A 309 12.37 27.89 11.40
N GLY A 310 12.58 26.92 10.51
CA GLY A 310 11.72 26.64 9.37
C GLY A 310 10.61 25.65 9.73
N LEU A 311 9.38 25.98 9.35
CA LEU A 311 8.16 25.23 9.65
C LEU A 311 7.35 25.04 8.37
N ILE A 312 6.64 23.91 8.27
CA ILE A 312 5.67 23.65 7.21
C ILE A 312 4.31 23.34 7.85
N PHE A 313 3.27 24.08 7.49
CA PHE A 313 1.91 23.87 7.98
C PHE A 313 1.00 23.37 6.88
N ASN A 314 0.08 22.46 7.22
CA ASN A 314 -1.04 22.13 6.36
C ASN A 314 -2.24 22.98 6.75
N LEU A 315 -2.74 23.80 5.82
CA LEU A 315 -3.95 24.57 5.98
C LEU A 315 -5.15 23.71 5.57
N ASP A 316 -5.98 23.37 6.55
CA ASP A 316 -7.23 22.61 6.40
C ASP A 316 -7.10 21.23 5.73
N GLY A 317 -5.90 20.64 5.72
CA GLY A 317 -5.65 19.38 5.03
C GLY A 317 -5.56 19.52 3.49
N LEU A 318 -5.53 20.74 2.96
CA LEU A 318 -5.66 21.01 1.53
C LEU A 318 -4.42 21.66 0.90
N HIS A 319 -3.64 22.41 1.69
CA HIS A 319 -2.57 23.25 1.16
C HIS A 319 -1.40 23.37 2.11
N TRP A 320 -0.18 23.33 1.58
CA TRP A 320 1.04 23.43 2.38
C TRP A 320 1.63 24.83 2.31
N VAL A 321 1.91 25.41 3.47
CA VAL A 321 2.52 26.74 3.60
C VAL A 321 3.79 26.67 4.42
N ALA A 322 4.76 27.50 4.08
CA ALA A 322 6.02 27.60 4.80
C ALA A 322 5.99 28.80 5.74
N ALA A 323 6.54 28.64 6.94
CA ALA A 323 6.77 29.73 7.86
C ALA A 323 8.20 29.68 8.38
N ILE A 324 8.80 30.85 8.59
CA ILE A 324 10.10 30.98 9.25
C ILE A 324 9.93 31.92 10.44
N VAL A 325 10.30 31.45 11.62
CA VAL A 325 10.42 32.29 12.80
C VAL A 325 11.88 32.71 12.92
N ASP A 326 12.17 33.97 12.59
CA ASP A 326 13.50 34.56 12.68
C ASP A 326 13.59 35.44 13.93
N PHE A 327 14.28 34.90 14.95
CA PHE A 327 14.45 35.56 16.23
C PHE A 327 15.46 36.70 16.14
N THR A 328 16.46 36.59 15.26
CA THR A 328 17.49 37.63 15.10
C THR A 328 16.87 38.92 14.56
N SER A 329 15.97 38.82 13.57
CA SER A 329 15.27 39.97 13.02
C SER A 329 13.93 40.28 13.71
N SER A 330 13.51 39.45 14.67
CA SER A 330 12.19 39.54 15.34
C SER A 330 11.03 39.54 14.35
N ARG A 331 11.06 38.63 13.38
CA ARG A 331 10.06 38.51 12.31
C ARG A 331 9.56 37.10 12.15
N ILE A 332 8.29 36.99 11.76
CA ILE A 332 7.73 35.76 11.21
C ILE A 332 7.56 36.00 9.71
N LEU A 333 8.23 35.19 8.92
CA LEU A 333 8.08 35.18 7.47
C LEU A 333 7.10 34.08 7.11
N TYR A 334 6.21 34.37 6.17
CA TYR A 334 5.16 33.46 5.73
C TYR A 334 5.18 33.36 4.22
N GLY A 335 5.25 32.12 3.72
CA GLY A 335 5.28 31.79 2.31
C GLY A 335 4.07 30.95 1.93
N ASP A 336 3.16 31.54 1.16
CA ASP A 336 2.00 30.87 0.59
C ASP A 336 2.01 31.05 -0.93
N SER A 337 2.21 29.95 -1.65
CA SER A 337 2.24 29.94 -3.12
C SER A 337 0.89 30.22 -3.78
N LEU A 338 -0.22 30.13 -3.03
CA LEU A 338 -1.57 30.46 -3.49
C LEU A 338 -1.99 31.88 -3.11
N GLY A 339 -1.18 32.61 -2.33
CA GLY A 339 -1.40 34.00 -1.97
C GLY A 339 -2.69 34.25 -1.17
N LYS A 340 -3.09 33.28 -0.35
CA LYS A 340 -4.26 33.42 0.53
C LYS A 340 -3.96 34.25 1.77
#